data_AF-A0A1Y1SAV6-F1
#
_entry.id   AF-A0A1Y1SAV6-F1
#
_cell.length_a   1.000
_cell.length_b   1.000
_cell.length_c   1.000
_cell.angle_alpha   90.00
_cell.angle_beta   90.00
_cell.angle_gamma   90.00
#
_symmetry.space_group_name_H-M   'P 1'
#
loop_
_entity.id
_entity.type
_entity.pdbx_description
1 polymer ?
#
loop_
_entity_poly.entity_id
_entity_poly.type
_entity_poly.pdbx_seq_one_letter_code
_entity_poly.pdbx_strand_id
1 'polypeptide(L)'
;MIALLSLLCLVLSVLAGLCLWRTNVHINALAAQLARTAAVRAEAQRMREANERLAQWQSVTESSIDSGTAAVRAVHRGIAAIPFDIFEAIPATRDTSRVVRGVHDFTSDNVYAAISLVNRLAGQRGRRLLSRGERRKREPDQNSS
;
A
#
# COMPACT_ATOMS: atom_id res chain seq x y z
N MET A 1 -67.82 14.04 36.24
CA MET A 1 -66.49 14.69 36.32
C MET A 1 -65.37 13.69 36.61
N ILE A 2 -65.45 12.89 37.69
CA ILE A 2 -64.41 11.91 38.07
C ILE A 2 -64.13 10.87 36.96
N ALA A 3 -65.18 10.29 36.37
CA ALA A 3 -65.04 9.29 35.29
C ALA A 3 -64.38 9.84 34.01
N LEU A 4 -64.48 11.16 33.78
CA LEU A 4 -63.91 11.82 32.60
C LEU A 4 -62.41 12.07 32.80
N LEU A 5 -62.02 12.40 34.03
CA LEU A 5 -60.61 12.52 34.44
C LEU A 5 -59.89 11.17 34.44
N SER A 6 -60.53 10.10 34.91
CA SER A 6 -59.93 8.76 34.88
C SER A 6 -59.75 8.24 33.45
N LEU A 7 -60.72 8.48 32.57
CA LEU A 7 -60.60 8.16 31.15
C LEU A 7 -59.45 8.93 30.48
N LEU A 8 -59.36 10.25 30.72
CA LEU A 8 -58.28 11.08 30.21
C LEU A 8 -56.90 10.55 30.67
N CYS A 9 -56.78 10.20 31.95
CA CYS A 9 -55.54 9.69 32.52
C CYS A 9 -55.14 8.36 31.84
N LEU A 10 -56.11 7.46 31.62
CA LEU A 10 -55.88 6.18 30.95
C LEU A 10 -55.44 6.38 29.49
N VAL A 11 -56.07 7.30 28.75
CA VAL A 11 -55.65 7.62 27.37
C VAL A 11 -54.23 8.19 27.35
N LEU A 12 -53.89 9.11 28.26
CA LEU A 12 -52.54 9.68 28.34
C LEU A 12 -51.49 8.61 28.68
N SER A 13 -51.79 7.68 29.59
CA SER A 13 -50.89 6.56 29.91
C SER A 13 -50.66 5.64 28.71
N VAL A 14 -51.71 5.33 27.95
CA VAL A 14 -51.60 4.50 26.74
C VAL A 14 -50.77 5.22 25.66
N LEU A 15 -51.02 6.51 25.43
CA LEU A 15 -50.26 7.31 24.47
C LEU A 15 -48.79 7.44 24.87
N ALA A 16 -48.49 7.65 26.15
CA ALA A 16 -47.13 7.67 26.66
C ALA A 16 -46.42 6.32 26.46
N GLY A 17 -47.11 5.20 26.74
CA GLY A 17 -46.59 3.86 26.49
C GLY A 17 -46.28 3.60 25.02
N LEU A 18 -47.18 3.99 24.11
CA LEU A 18 -46.96 3.88 22.66
C LEU A 18 -45.79 4.75 22.18
N CYS A 19 -45.66 5.96 22.72
CA CYS A 19 -44.54 6.86 22.42
C CYS A 19 -43.21 6.25 22.87
N LEU A 20 -43.13 5.75 24.10
CA LEU A 20 -41.95 5.06 24.63
C LEU A 20 -41.59 3.83 23.82
N TRP A 21 -42.59 3.04 23.39
CA TRP A 21 -42.36 1.87 22.55
C TRP A 21 -41.79 2.25 21.19
N ARG A 22 -42.38 3.27 20.51
CA ARG A 22 -41.86 3.77 19.23
C ARG A 22 -40.43 4.30 19.37
N THR A 23 -40.13 5.08 20.40
CA THR A 23 -38.79 5.61 20.63
C THR A 23 -37.78 4.49 20.86
N ASN A 24 -38.14 3.47 21.64
CA ASN A 24 -37.29 2.29 21.83
C ASN A 24 -37.03 1.53 20.52
N VAL A 25 -38.04 1.38 19.67
CA VAL A 25 -37.88 0.77 18.34
C VAL A 25 -36.92 1.60 17.48
N HIS A 26 -37.04 2.93 17.47
CA HIS A 26 -36.13 3.81 16.74
C HIS A 26 -34.70 3.79 17.28
N ILE A 27 -34.51 3.77 18.60
CA ILE A 27 -33.18 3.66 19.23
C ILE A 27 -32.53 2.34 18.85
N ASN A 28 -33.27 1.23 18.90
CA ASN A 28 -32.77 -0.09 18.51
C ASN A 28 -32.40 -0.13 17.01
N ALA A 29 -33.19 0.51 16.15
CA ALA A 29 -32.89 0.61 14.73
C ALA A 29 -31.62 1.45 14.47
N LEU A 30 -31.45 2.59 15.14
CA LEU A 30 -30.26 3.43 15.05
C LEU A 30 -29.01 2.71 15.58
N ALA A 31 -29.12 2.00 16.71
CA ALA A 31 -28.04 1.20 17.26
C ALA A 31 -27.59 0.11 16.27
N ALA A 32 -28.53 -0.55 15.61
CA ALA A 32 -28.23 -1.53 14.57
C ALA A 32 -27.52 -0.89 13.36
N GLN A 33 -27.91 0.31 12.94
CA GLN A 33 -27.24 1.06 11.87
C GLN A 33 -25.83 1.49 12.26
N LEU A 34 -25.63 1.97 13.49
CA LEU A 34 -24.30 2.32 14.02
C LEU A 34 -23.39 1.09 14.09
N ALA A 35 -23.89 -0.06 14.54
CA ALA A 35 -23.12 -1.30 14.55
C ALA A 35 -22.70 -1.73 13.14
N ARG A 36 -23.61 -1.65 12.16
CA ARG A 36 -23.30 -1.95 10.75
C ARG A 36 -22.24 -1.00 10.18
N THR A 37 -22.40 0.30 10.37
CA THR A 37 -21.43 1.29 9.87
C THR A 37 -20.07 1.17 10.54
N ALA A 38 -20.04 0.88 11.85
CA ALA A 38 -18.80 0.59 12.58
C ALA A 38 -18.09 -0.66 12.04
N ALA A 39 -18.84 -1.73 11.72
CA ALA A 39 -18.28 -2.93 11.11
C ALA A 39 -17.64 -2.65 9.74
N VAL A 40 -18.32 -1.88 8.88
CA VAL A 40 -17.79 -1.47 7.57
C VAL A 40 -16.53 -0.61 7.72
N ARG A 41 -16.52 0.34 8.67
CA ARG A 41 -15.34 1.17 8.95
C ARG A 41 -14.17 0.34 9.45
N ALA A 42 -14.40 -0.60 10.38
CA ALA A 42 -13.36 -1.49 10.88
C ALA A 42 -12.76 -2.34 9.76
N GLU A 43 -13.57 -2.83 8.83
CA GLU A 43 -13.09 -3.59 7.69
C GLU A 43 -12.30 -2.72 6.69
N ALA A 44 -12.73 -1.47 6.46
CA ALA A 44 -11.97 -0.52 5.65
C ALA A 44 -10.61 -0.18 6.30
N GLN A 45 -10.56 -0.02 7.62
CA GLN A 45 -9.33 0.23 8.36
C GLN A 45 -8.35 -0.95 8.25
N ARG A 46 -8.82 -2.18 8.47
CA ARG A 46 -8.00 -3.40 8.29
C ARG A 46 -7.38 -3.48 6.89
N MET A 47 -8.13 -3.11 5.85
CA MET A 47 -7.60 -3.10 4.50
C MET A 47 -6.57 -1.99 4.25
N ARG A 48 -6.74 -0.82 4.85
CA ARG A 48 -5.72 0.25 4.79
C ARG A 48 -4.42 -0.20 5.46
N GLU A 49 -4.51 -0.75 6.68
CA GLU A 49 -3.35 -1.27 7.40
C GLU A 49 -2.63 -2.38 6.61
N ALA A 50 -3.38 -3.27 5.95
CA ALA A 50 -2.79 -4.28 5.07
C ALA A 50 -2.06 -3.66 3.86
N ASN A 51 -2.66 -2.66 3.21
CA ASN A 51 -2.04 -1.97 2.08
C ASN A 51 -0.78 -1.18 2.49
N GLU A 52 -0.82 -0.51 3.63
CA GLU A 52 0.33 0.22 4.20
C GLU A 52 1.48 -0.73 4.48
N ARG A 53 1.21 -1.89 5.08
CA ARG A 53 2.21 -2.93 5.28
C ARG A 53 2.79 -3.37 3.94
N LEU A 54 1.96 -3.69 2.94
CA LEU A 54 2.44 -4.11 1.61
C LEU A 54 3.32 -3.04 0.95
N ALA A 55 2.94 -1.77 1.04
CA ALA A 55 3.73 -0.66 0.52
C ALA A 55 5.10 -0.53 1.24
N GLN A 56 5.11 -0.73 2.57
CA GLN A 56 6.34 -0.72 3.35
C GLN A 56 7.26 -1.88 2.95
N TRP A 57 6.73 -3.10 2.87
CA TRP A 57 7.49 -4.27 2.39
C TRP A 57 8.06 -4.05 0.99
N GLN A 58 7.25 -3.50 0.09
CA GLN A 58 7.70 -3.18 -1.27
C GLN A 58 8.86 -2.18 -1.27
N SER A 59 8.78 -1.12 -0.45
CA SER A 59 9.86 -0.13 -0.34
C SER A 59 11.15 -0.72 0.23
N VAL A 60 11.03 -1.63 1.21
CA VAL A 60 12.20 -2.33 1.77
C VAL A 60 12.83 -3.22 0.70
N THR A 61 12.03 -4.00 -0.02
CA THR A 61 12.53 -4.87 -1.11
C THR A 61 13.20 -4.08 -2.22
N GLU A 62 12.61 -2.97 -2.68
CA GLU A 62 13.20 -2.09 -3.71
C GLU A 62 14.58 -1.59 -3.26
N SER A 63 14.70 -1.12 -2.01
CA SER A 63 15.96 -0.65 -1.44
C SER A 63 17.00 -1.77 -1.26
N SER A 64 16.58 -2.97 -0.85
CA SER A 64 17.46 -4.13 -0.70
C SER A 64 18.03 -4.59 -2.05
N ILE A 65 17.21 -4.61 -3.11
CA ILE A 65 17.67 -4.95 -4.46
C ILE A 65 18.66 -3.91 -4.98
N ASP A 66 18.38 -2.62 -4.79
CA ASP A 66 19.30 -1.55 -5.21
C ASP A 66 20.64 -1.65 -4.47
N SER A 67 20.60 -1.86 -3.15
CA SER A 67 21.80 -2.01 -2.32
C SER A 67 22.60 -3.27 -2.69
N GLY A 68 21.92 -4.39 -2.92
CA GLY A 68 22.55 -5.64 -3.35
C GLY A 68 23.17 -5.51 -4.73
N THR A 69 22.49 -4.85 -5.66
CA THR A 69 22.99 -4.58 -7.02
C THR A 69 24.25 -3.71 -6.97
N ALA A 70 24.26 -2.68 -6.11
CA ALA A 70 25.43 -1.83 -5.90
C ALA A 70 26.62 -2.60 -5.30
N ALA A 71 26.37 -3.48 -4.33
CA ALA A 71 27.40 -4.32 -3.72
C ALA A 71 28.01 -5.28 -4.76
N VAL A 72 27.18 -5.97 -5.54
CA VAL A 72 27.65 -6.86 -6.62
C VAL A 72 28.45 -6.07 -7.66
N ARG A 73 28.01 -4.87 -8.05
CA ARG A 73 28.75 -3.99 -8.98
C ARG A 73 30.12 -3.61 -8.43
N ALA A 74 30.22 -3.29 -7.15
CA ALA A 74 31.49 -2.94 -6.52
C ALA A 74 32.46 -4.13 -6.51
N VAL A 75 31.98 -5.31 -6.13
CA VAL A 75 32.77 -6.54 -6.16
C VAL A 75 33.21 -6.90 -7.58
N HIS A 76 32.30 -6.85 -8.55
CA HIS A 76 32.58 -7.11 -9.96
C HIS A 76 33.69 -6.20 -10.49
N ARG A 77 33.60 -4.89 -10.23
CA ARG A 77 34.66 -3.93 -10.61
C ARG A 77 35.99 -4.22 -9.92
N GLY A 78 35.97 -4.53 -8.63
CA GLY A 78 37.19 -4.84 -7.88
C GLY A 78 37.92 -6.05 -8.45
N ILE A 79 37.19 -7.12 -8.78
CA ILE A 79 37.77 -8.33 -9.39
C ILE A 79 38.23 -8.06 -10.83
N ALA A 80 37.42 -7.34 -11.62
CA ALA A 80 37.75 -7.02 -13.00
C ALA A 80 38.98 -6.11 -13.15
N ALA A 81 39.28 -5.27 -12.15
CA ALA A 81 40.46 -4.40 -12.18
C ALA A 81 41.78 -5.20 -12.18
N ILE A 82 41.85 -6.34 -11.49
CA ILE A 82 43.06 -7.15 -11.34
C ILE A 82 43.70 -7.51 -12.70
N PRO A 83 43.00 -8.17 -13.64
CA PRO A 83 43.60 -8.51 -14.94
C PRO A 83 43.94 -7.27 -15.78
N PHE A 84 43.12 -6.22 -15.75
CA PHE A 84 43.42 -5.01 -16.50
C PHE A 84 44.67 -4.30 -15.97
N ASP A 85 44.87 -4.27 -14.65
CA ASP A 85 46.06 -3.70 -14.03
C ASP A 85 47.32 -4.48 -14.42
N ILE A 86 47.23 -5.82 -14.47
CA ILE A 86 48.32 -6.68 -14.97
C ILE A 86 48.64 -6.37 -16.43
N PHE A 87 47.65 -6.33 -17.32
CA PHE A 87 47.88 -6.08 -18.75
C PHE A 87 48.29 -4.64 -19.06
N GLU A 88 47.93 -3.67 -18.22
CA GLU A 88 48.38 -2.28 -18.36
C GLU A 88 49.81 -2.05 -17.87
N ALA A 89 50.31 -2.90 -16.97
CA ALA A 89 51.72 -2.89 -16.57
C ALA A 89 52.65 -3.33 -17.72
N ILE A 90 52.16 -4.15 -18.67
CA ILE A 90 52.93 -4.67 -19.80
C ILE A 90 52.86 -3.68 -21.00
N PRO A 91 53.99 -3.14 -21.49
CA PRO A 91 53.98 -2.14 -22.56
C PRO A 91 53.26 -2.58 -23.85
N ALA A 92 53.43 -3.85 -24.24
CA ALA A 92 52.86 -4.39 -25.47
C ALA A 92 51.32 -4.49 -25.46
N THR A 93 50.69 -4.55 -24.28
CA THR A 93 49.23 -4.73 -24.14
C THR A 93 48.53 -3.53 -23.52
N ARG A 94 49.27 -2.50 -23.09
CA ARG A 94 48.75 -1.39 -22.29
C ARG A 94 47.58 -0.66 -22.96
N ASP A 95 47.77 -0.19 -24.18
CA ASP A 95 46.76 0.64 -24.85
C ASP A 95 45.51 -0.18 -25.19
N THR A 96 45.70 -1.41 -25.68
CA THR A 96 44.60 -2.36 -25.91
C THR A 96 43.84 -2.66 -24.62
N SER A 97 44.55 -2.92 -23.51
CA SER A 97 43.95 -3.20 -22.20
C SER A 97 43.09 -2.03 -21.72
N ARG A 98 43.56 -0.78 -21.87
CA ARG A 98 42.78 0.42 -21.52
C ARG A 98 41.50 0.57 -22.32
N VAL A 99 41.54 0.31 -23.62
CA VAL A 99 40.35 0.35 -24.47
C VAL A 99 39.35 -0.72 -24.04
N VAL A 100 39.82 -1.95 -23.80
CA VAL A 100 38.96 -3.05 -23.35
C VAL A 100 38.38 -2.77 -21.96
N ARG A 101 39.16 -2.20 -21.02
CA ARG A 101 38.67 -1.75 -19.70
C ARG A 101 37.52 -0.75 -19.86
N GLY A 102 37.68 0.24 -20.75
CA GLY A 102 36.62 1.21 -21.03
C GLY A 102 35.33 0.57 -21.57
N VAL A 103 35.44 -0.38 -22.50
CA VAL A 103 34.28 -1.11 -23.03
C VAL A 103 33.62 -1.98 -21.96
N HIS A 104 34.42 -2.66 -21.13
CA HIS A 104 33.94 -3.45 -20.00
C HIS A 104 33.17 -2.57 -19.03
N ASP A 105 33.74 -1.46 -18.58
CA ASP A 105 33.13 -0.58 -17.59
C ASP A 105 31.83 0.04 -18.13
N PHE A 106 31.83 0.48 -19.40
CA PHE A 106 30.62 0.96 -20.06
C PHE A 106 29.53 -0.12 -20.11
N THR A 107 29.88 -1.35 -20.49
CA THR A 107 28.93 -2.46 -20.59
C THR A 107 28.36 -2.82 -19.21
N SER A 108 29.22 -2.98 -18.21
CA SER A 108 28.81 -3.24 -16.83
C SER A 108 27.88 -2.16 -16.30
N ASP A 109 28.19 -0.88 -16.56
CA ASP A 109 27.37 0.24 -16.11
C ASP A 109 25.97 0.21 -16.69
N ASN A 110 25.84 -0.12 -17.98
CA ASN A 110 24.54 -0.29 -18.62
C ASN A 110 23.76 -1.48 -18.04
N VAL A 111 24.41 -2.61 -17.80
CA VAL A 111 23.77 -3.79 -17.19
C VAL A 111 23.21 -3.45 -15.81
N TYR A 112 24.03 -2.86 -14.94
CA TYR A 112 23.56 -2.49 -13.60
C TYR A 112 22.51 -1.38 -13.62
N ALA A 113 22.62 -0.40 -14.53
CA ALA A 113 21.58 0.62 -14.70
C ALA A 113 20.25 0.03 -15.15
N ALA A 114 20.27 -0.97 -16.04
CA ALA A 114 19.07 -1.67 -16.48
C ALA A 114 18.40 -2.44 -15.33
N ILE A 115 19.19 -3.10 -14.46
CA ILE A 115 18.67 -3.78 -13.26
C ILE A 115 17.97 -2.77 -12.34
N SER A 116 18.60 -1.63 -12.03
CA SER A 116 17.98 -0.59 -11.21
C SER A 116 16.73 0.00 -11.85
N LEU A 117 16.70 0.16 -13.17
CA LEU A 117 15.51 0.63 -13.88
C LEU A 117 14.35 -0.36 -13.76
N VAL A 118 14.61 -1.65 -13.97
CA VAL A 118 13.60 -2.72 -13.82
C VAL A 118 13.07 -2.77 -12.39
N ASN A 119 13.94 -2.67 -11.38
CA ASN A 119 13.55 -2.62 -9.97
C ASN A 119 12.60 -1.43 -9.70
N ARG A 120 12.95 -0.23 -10.17
CA ARG A 120 12.10 0.97 -10.04
C ARG A 120 10.76 0.85 -10.78
N LEU A 121 10.76 0.27 -11.97
CA LEU A 121 9.53 0.05 -12.76
C LEU A 121 8.60 -0.96 -12.07
N ALA A 122 9.15 -2.05 -11.51
CA ALA A 122 8.41 -2.99 -10.69
C ALA A 122 7.84 -2.30 -9.43
N GLY A 123 8.66 -1.47 -8.77
CA GLY A 123 8.27 -0.58 -7.67
C GLY A 123 7.05 0.29 -8.01
N GLN A 124 7.13 1.04 -9.11
CA GLN A 124 6.05 1.91 -9.57
C GLN A 124 4.78 1.14 -9.94
N ARG A 125 4.90 -0.02 -10.59
CA ARG A 125 3.75 -0.83 -10.98
C ARG A 125 3.04 -1.43 -9.77
N GLY A 126 3.79 -1.94 -8.79
CA GLY A 126 3.22 -2.42 -7.53
C GLY A 126 2.47 -1.32 -6.77
N ARG A 127 3.05 -0.12 -6.65
CA ARG A 127 2.38 1.03 -6.01
C ARG A 127 1.05 1.37 -6.70
N ARG A 128 1.01 1.42 -8.04
CA ARG A 128 -0.22 1.70 -8.79
C ARG A 128 -1.30 0.64 -8.58
N LEU A 129 -0.93 -0.63 -8.42
CA LEU A 129 -1.89 -1.71 -8.14
C LEU A 129 -2.49 -1.57 -6.73
N LEU A 130 -1.65 -1.28 -5.73
CA LEU A 130 -2.11 -1.02 -4.36
C LEU A 130 -3.07 0.18 -4.32
N SER A 131 -2.72 1.30 -4.97
CA SER A 131 -3.57 2.49 -5.03
C SER A 131 -4.89 2.27 -5.78
N ARG A 132 -4.91 1.42 -6.81
CA ARG A 132 -6.16 1.06 -7.53
C ARG A 132 -7.07 0.18 -6.68
N GLY A 133 -6.50 -0.76 -5.90
CA GLY A 133 -7.25 -1.55 -4.93
C GLY A 133 -7.97 -0.68 -3.91
N GLU A 134 -7.31 0.39 -3.43
CA GLU A 134 -7.93 1.37 -2.54
C GLU A 134 -9.04 2.19 -3.18
N ARG A 135 -8.88 2.60 -4.44
CA ARG A 135 -9.88 3.42 -5.14
C ARG A 135 -11.15 2.64 -5.44
N ARG A 136 -11.02 1.38 -5.90
CA ARG A 136 -12.17 0.49 -6.17
C ARG A 136 -12.98 0.15 -4.91
N LYS A 137 -12.34 0.09 -3.73
CA LYS A 137 -13.06 -0.13 -2.46
C LYS A 137 -13.85 1.10 -1.98
N ARG A 138 -13.53 2.31 -2.47
CA ARG A 138 -14.26 3.54 -2.12
C ARG A 138 -15.51 3.80 -2.97
N GLU A 139 -15.70 3.05 -4.06
CA GLU A 139 -16.88 3.12 -4.94
C GLU A 139 -17.86 1.92 -4.80
N PRO A 140 -18.43 1.64 -3.62
CA PRO A 140 -19.72 0.94 -3.56
C PRO A 140 -20.81 1.88 -3.01
N ASP A 141 -21.95 1.93 -3.71
CA ASP A 141 -23.23 2.54 -3.33
C ASP A 141 -23.39 4.07 -3.34
N GLN A 142 -23.24 4.70 -4.52
CA GLN A 142 -23.96 5.96 -4.81
C GLN A 142 -25.05 5.82 -5.90
N ASN A 143 -25.38 4.60 -6.36
CA ASN A 143 -26.33 4.41 -7.46
C ASN A 143 -27.45 3.40 -7.15
N SER A 144 -28.01 3.48 -5.94
CA SER A 144 -29.31 2.88 -5.63
C SER A 144 -30.26 4.02 -5.26
N SER A 145 -30.76 4.71 -6.28
CA SER A 145 -31.94 5.60 -6.20
C SER A 145 -33.21 4.78 -6.35
#